data_AF-A0A6M2EYY6-F1
#
_entry.id   AF-A0A6M2EYY6-F1
#
_cell.length_a   1.000
_cell.length_b   1.000
_cell.length_c   1.000
_cell.angle_alpha   90.00
_cell.angle_beta   90.00
_cell.angle_gamma   90.00
#
_symmetry.space_group_name_H-M   'P 1'
#
loop_
_entity.id
_entity.type
_entity.pdbx_description
1 polymer ?
#
loop_
_entity_poly.entity_id
_entity_poly.type
_entity_poly.pdbx_seq_one_letter_code
_entity_poly.pdbx_strand_id
1 'polypeptide(L)'
;MPSYCAENSAENGVIKEQVKVNQKPNGVHEDHATQREESYMTLSGHRAGEAAIVYEHGADIEALMPKLRRSDYFTEPRIQELAAKERAKPGFCQHVKDFVVGRHGYGSIKFLVETDVRRLDLESLVQFNNREVIVYMDDSKKPPVGQGLNKPAEVTLLNIKCIDKKTGRQFTEGPKIERYKEMLKRKAEDQGAEFVSYDPVKGEWKFKVNHFSKYVLEDEEEEDWDVQATCNKVDDCLVVME
;
A
#
# COMPACT_ATOMS: atom_id res chain seq x y z
N MET A 1 -9.30 35.58 -42.56
CA MET A 1 -8.05 35.58 -43.35
C MET A 1 -7.51 34.14 -43.45
N PRO A 2 -7.69 33.47 -44.61
CA PRO A 2 -6.93 32.28 -44.99
C PRO A 2 -6.18 32.48 -46.34
N SER A 3 -5.01 31.84 -46.55
CA SER A 3 -4.63 31.15 -47.82
C SER A 3 -3.18 30.61 -47.85
N TYR A 4 -3.07 29.30 -48.08
CA TYR A 4 -2.23 28.52 -49.02
C TYR A 4 -0.74 28.85 -49.35
N CYS A 5 0.08 27.81 -49.11
CA CYS A 5 1.10 27.10 -49.93
C CYS A 5 2.21 27.81 -50.73
N ALA A 6 3.43 27.25 -50.62
CA ALA A 6 4.26 26.80 -51.77
C ALA A 6 5.42 25.88 -51.33
N GLU A 7 5.50 24.69 -51.91
CA GLU A 7 6.74 23.91 -52.10
C GLU A 7 7.43 24.40 -53.39
N ASN A 8 8.76 24.30 -53.46
CA ASN A 8 9.44 23.83 -54.68
C ASN A 8 10.91 23.46 -54.42
N SER A 9 11.27 22.34 -55.04
CA SER A 9 12.57 21.66 -55.08
C SER A 9 13.61 22.38 -55.93
N ALA A 10 14.90 22.19 -55.63
CA ALA A 10 15.98 22.28 -56.61
C ALA A 10 17.15 21.37 -56.22
N GLU A 11 17.60 20.63 -57.24
CA GLU A 11 18.63 19.60 -57.28
C GLU A 11 20.03 20.19 -57.59
N ASN A 12 21.04 19.31 -57.67
CA ASN A 12 22.48 19.51 -57.96
C ASN A 12 23.35 19.61 -56.69
N GLY A 13 24.33 18.75 -56.41
CA GLY A 13 25.11 17.88 -57.27
C GLY A 13 26.59 18.23 -57.11
N VAL A 14 27.42 17.19 -57.01
CA VAL A 14 28.83 17.14 -57.48
C VAL A 14 29.98 17.42 -56.50
N ILE A 15 30.58 16.28 -56.09
CA ILE A 15 32.00 15.86 -56.18
C ILE A 15 33.07 16.44 -55.23
N LYS A 16 33.60 15.47 -54.46
CA LYS A 16 35.01 15.11 -54.15
C LYS A 16 36.06 16.22 -54.09
N GLU A 17 36.93 16.07 -53.09
CA GLU A 17 38.38 15.83 -53.19
C GLU A 17 38.92 16.05 -51.76
N GLN A 18 39.94 15.42 -51.21
CA GLN A 18 41.05 14.59 -51.68
C GLN A 18 41.76 14.10 -50.38
N VAL A 19 42.25 12.85 -50.26
CA VAL A 19 43.69 12.47 -50.40
C VAL A 19 44.54 13.00 -49.22
N LYS A 20 45.43 12.27 -48.55
CA LYS A 20 46.19 11.02 -48.75
C LYS A 20 46.84 10.70 -47.38
N VAL A 21 46.92 9.43 -46.94
CA VAL A 21 48.12 8.55 -47.02
C VAL A 21 49.29 9.07 -46.18
N ASN A 22 49.76 8.37 -45.14
CA ASN A 22 50.71 7.23 -45.11
C ASN A 22 50.98 6.98 -43.60
N GLN A 23 51.49 5.88 -43.03
CA GLN A 23 52.42 4.84 -43.43
C GLN A 23 52.40 3.76 -42.30
N LYS A 24 52.62 2.48 -42.65
CA LYS A 24 52.98 1.33 -41.76
C LYS A 24 54.40 1.51 -41.15
N PRO A 25 54.95 0.68 -40.21
CA PRO A 25 54.59 -0.72 -39.87
C PRO A 25 54.67 -1.16 -38.37
N ASN A 26 54.13 -2.37 -38.15
CA ASN A 26 54.33 -3.39 -37.11
C ASN A 26 55.21 -3.12 -35.87
N GLY A 27 54.61 -3.35 -34.69
CA GLY A 27 55.26 -3.76 -33.45
C GLY A 27 54.30 -4.59 -32.62
N VAL A 28 54.70 -5.83 -32.28
CA VAL A 28 53.97 -6.76 -31.42
C VAL A 28 54.26 -6.41 -29.96
N HIS A 29 53.22 -6.25 -29.14
CA HIS A 29 53.30 -6.45 -27.70
C HIS A 29 51.90 -6.75 -27.13
N GLU A 30 51.82 -7.84 -26.36
CA GLU A 30 50.66 -8.25 -25.57
C GLU A 30 50.41 -7.23 -24.45
N ASP A 31 49.14 -6.86 -24.22
CA ASP A 31 48.49 -6.97 -22.91
C ASP A 31 47.01 -6.53 -22.93
N HIS A 32 46.21 -7.33 -22.23
CA HIS A 32 44.90 -7.08 -21.61
C HIS A 32 43.63 -6.72 -22.43
N ALA A 33 42.71 -7.68 -22.36
CA ALA A 33 41.31 -7.53 -21.95
C ALA A 33 40.33 -6.79 -22.89
N THR A 34 39.46 -7.55 -23.57
CA THR A 34 38.00 -7.35 -23.51
C THR A 34 37.23 -8.47 -24.23
N GLN A 35 36.00 -8.70 -23.76
CA GLN A 35 34.88 -9.37 -24.42
C GLN A 35 34.86 -10.91 -24.39
N ARG A 36 34.42 -11.41 -23.24
CA ARG A 36 33.71 -12.67 -23.09
C ARG A 36 32.39 -12.55 -23.88
N GLU A 37 32.40 -12.98 -25.13
CA GLU A 37 31.17 -13.19 -25.89
C GLU A 37 30.36 -14.29 -25.20
N GLU A 38 29.25 -13.93 -24.57
CA GLU A 38 28.20 -14.86 -24.19
C GLU A 38 27.58 -15.40 -25.47
N SER A 39 28.22 -16.44 -26.01
CA SER A 39 27.68 -17.26 -27.07
C SER A 39 26.40 -17.91 -26.54
N TYR A 40 25.25 -17.37 -26.93
CA TYR A 40 23.96 -17.99 -26.71
C TYR A 40 23.99 -19.36 -27.42
N MET A 41 24.11 -20.42 -26.64
CA MET A 41 23.87 -21.77 -27.11
C MET A 41 22.38 -21.87 -27.43
N THR A 42 22.02 -21.68 -28.71
CA THR A 42 20.69 -21.98 -29.24
C THR A 42 20.48 -23.49 -29.16
N LEU A 43 19.99 -23.97 -28.02
CA LEU A 43 19.57 -25.36 -27.86
C LEU A 43 18.07 -25.45 -28.12
N SER A 44 17.79 -26.13 -29.23
CA SER A 44 16.49 -26.56 -29.73
C SER A 44 15.74 -27.42 -28.71
N GLY A 45 15.00 -26.74 -27.84
CA GLY A 45 14.10 -27.35 -26.88
C GLY A 45 13.00 -26.37 -26.49
N HIS A 46 12.34 -25.78 -27.48
CA HIS A 46 11.44 -24.61 -27.33
C HIS A 46 10.49 -24.71 -26.14
N ARG A 47 9.91 -25.88 -25.85
CA ARG A 47 8.97 -26.03 -24.74
C ARG A 47 9.62 -26.06 -23.35
N ALA A 48 10.80 -26.65 -23.22
CA ALA A 48 11.48 -26.79 -21.93
C ALA A 48 12.24 -25.50 -21.55
N GLY A 49 12.83 -24.81 -22.52
CA GLY A 49 13.48 -23.52 -22.32
C GLY A 49 12.49 -22.39 -22.02
N GLU A 50 11.38 -22.31 -22.77
CA GLU A 50 10.31 -21.35 -22.47
C GLU A 50 9.67 -21.63 -21.11
N ALA A 51 9.44 -22.90 -20.77
CA ALA A 51 8.96 -23.26 -19.44
C ALA A 51 9.95 -22.82 -18.35
N ALA A 52 11.25 -23.12 -18.49
CA ALA A 52 12.26 -22.74 -17.51
C ALA A 52 12.33 -21.21 -17.29
N ILE A 53 12.29 -20.41 -18.36
CA ILE A 53 12.30 -18.94 -18.28
C ILE A 53 11.02 -18.41 -17.62
N VAL A 54 9.85 -19.00 -17.94
CA VAL A 54 8.58 -18.65 -17.29
C VAL A 54 8.58 -19.02 -15.80
N TYR A 55 9.20 -20.14 -15.42
CA TYR A 55 9.33 -20.55 -14.03
C TYR A 55 10.27 -19.64 -13.23
N GLU A 56 11.43 -19.26 -13.79
CA GLU A 56 12.35 -18.31 -13.14
C GLU A 56 11.67 -16.95 -12.93
N HIS A 57 11.06 -16.39 -13.98
CA HIS A 57 10.37 -15.10 -13.87
C HIS A 57 9.15 -15.17 -12.94
N GLY A 58 8.50 -16.34 -12.84
CA GLY A 58 7.39 -16.57 -11.91
C GLY A 58 7.81 -16.52 -10.45
N ALA A 59 8.93 -17.17 -10.11
CA ALA A 59 9.48 -17.19 -8.74
C ALA A 59 9.88 -15.79 -8.26
N ASP A 60 10.45 -14.97 -9.16
CA ASP A 60 10.82 -13.59 -8.85
C ASP A 60 9.61 -12.72 -8.49
N ILE A 61 8.48 -12.88 -9.21
CA ILE A 61 7.25 -12.14 -8.92
C ILE A 61 6.65 -12.55 -7.58
N GLU A 62 6.63 -13.85 -7.26
CA GLU A 62 6.12 -14.31 -5.96
C GLU A 62 6.95 -13.76 -4.79
N ALA A 63 8.27 -13.63 -4.96
CA ALA A 63 9.13 -13.01 -3.96
C ALA A 63 8.90 -11.49 -3.78
N LEU A 64 8.28 -10.82 -4.76
CA LEU A 64 7.87 -9.42 -4.65
C LEU A 64 6.55 -9.25 -3.89
N MET A 65 5.71 -10.28 -3.78
CA MET A 65 4.39 -10.13 -3.19
C MET A 65 4.47 -9.81 -1.69
N PRO A 66 3.52 -9.04 -1.15
CA PRO A 66 3.42 -8.85 0.29
C PRO A 66 3.17 -10.18 0.98
N LYS A 67 3.79 -10.37 2.15
CA LYS A 67 3.60 -11.56 2.97
C LYS A 67 2.33 -11.43 3.80
N LEU A 68 1.42 -12.37 3.63
CA LEU A 68 0.21 -12.53 4.43
C LEU A 68 -0.20 -14.01 4.38
N ARG A 69 0.10 -14.75 5.45
CA ARG A 69 -0.16 -16.19 5.61
C ARG A 69 -1.34 -16.46 6.51
N ARG A 70 -1.65 -15.53 7.41
CA ARG A 70 -2.84 -15.53 8.28
C ARG A 70 -4.12 -15.53 7.46
N SER A 71 -4.88 -16.63 7.53
CA SER A 71 -6.11 -16.82 6.76
C SER A 71 -7.25 -15.90 7.18
N ASP A 72 -7.19 -15.33 8.39
CA ASP A 72 -8.17 -14.36 8.88
C ASP A 72 -7.92 -12.94 8.34
N TYR A 73 -6.79 -12.70 7.68
CA TYR A 73 -6.46 -11.44 7.01
C TYR A 73 -6.69 -11.51 5.50
N PHE A 74 -6.85 -10.35 4.88
CA PHE A 74 -7.01 -10.23 3.43
C PHE A 74 -6.40 -8.92 2.91
N THR A 75 -6.22 -8.87 1.58
CA THR A 75 -5.91 -7.64 0.85
C THR A 75 -6.87 -7.42 -0.31
N GLU A 76 -7.05 -6.17 -0.70
CA GLU A 76 -7.69 -5.80 -1.96
C GLU A 76 -6.79 -4.80 -2.70
N PRO A 77 -6.37 -5.08 -3.95
CA PRO A 77 -6.48 -6.37 -4.67
C PRO A 77 -5.89 -7.56 -3.88
N ARG A 78 -6.39 -8.77 -4.16
CA ARG A 78 -5.84 -10.00 -3.55
C ARG A 78 -4.39 -10.19 -3.96
N ILE A 79 -3.58 -10.86 -3.13
CA ILE A 79 -2.16 -11.13 -3.43
C ILE A 79 -1.97 -11.79 -4.82
N GLN A 80 -2.81 -12.77 -5.17
CA GLN A 80 -2.76 -13.42 -6.48
C GLN A 80 -3.07 -12.44 -7.63
N GLU A 81 -3.96 -11.48 -7.39
CA GLU A 81 -4.31 -10.44 -8.36
C GLU A 81 -3.16 -9.43 -8.50
N LEU A 82 -2.48 -9.07 -7.40
CA LEU A 82 -1.27 -8.25 -7.42
C LEU A 82 -0.18 -8.94 -8.28
N ALA A 83 0.08 -10.23 -8.06
CA ALA A 83 1.06 -10.99 -8.84
C ALA A 83 0.70 -11.05 -10.32
N ALA A 84 -0.58 -11.26 -10.65
CA ALA A 84 -1.06 -11.25 -12.03
C ALA A 84 -0.89 -9.86 -12.69
N LYS A 85 -1.20 -8.79 -11.97
CA LYS A 85 -1.04 -7.41 -12.46
C LYS A 85 0.42 -7.01 -12.62
N GLU A 86 1.30 -7.44 -11.71
CA GLU A 86 2.75 -7.23 -11.83
C GLU A 86 3.31 -7.95 -13.06
N ARG A 87 2.89 -9.19 -13.32
CA ARG A 87 3.29 -9.95 -14.50
C ARG A 87 2.81 -9.30 -15.81
N ALA A 88 1.59 -8.76 -15.80
CA ALA A 88 1.03 -8.08 -16.97
C ALA A 88 1.63 -6.68 -17.20
N LYS A 89 1.98 -5.97 -16.11
CA LYS A 89 2.55 -4.63 -16.13
C LYS A 89 3.63 -4.52 -15.04
N PRO A 90 4.92 -4.73 -15.39
CA PRO A 90 6.02 -4.60 -14.44
C PRO A 90 6.02 -3.24 -13.74
N GLY A 91 6.19 -3.25 -12.42
CA GLY A 91 6.12 -2.08 -11.56
C GLY A 91 4.72 -1.69 -11.11
N PHE A 92 3.66 -2.44 -11.46
CA PHE A 92 2.30 -2.18 -10.97
C PHE A 92 2.25 -2.11 -9.43
N CYS A 93 2.92 -3.03 -8.75
CA CYS A 93 2.89 -3.14 -7.29
C CYS A 93 3.59 -1.98 -6.56
N GLN A 94 4.27 -1.07 -7.28
CA GLN A 94 4.84 0.16 -6.72
C GLN A 94 3.79 1.25 -6.51
N HIS A 95 2.68 1.18 -7.25
CA HIS A 95 1.72 2.26 -7.40
C HIS A 95 0.29 1.74 -7.23
N VAL A 96 0.06 0.84 -6.27
CA VAL A 96 -1.29 0.26 -6.05
C VAL A 96 -2.19 1.34 -5.47
N LYS A 97 -3.24 1.69 -6.22
CA LYS A 97 -4.29 2.61 -5.78
C LYS A 97 -5.32 1.86 -4.93
N ASP A 98 -5.90 2.58 -3.98
CA ASP A 98 -6.99 2.07 -3.13
C ASP A 98 -6.62 0.73 -2.46
N PHE A 99 -5.34 0.53 -2.12
CA PHE A 99 -4.89 -0.72 -1.50
C PHE A 99 -5.57 -0.89 -0.15
N VAL A 100 -6.12 -2.07 0.09
CA VAL A 100 -6.76 -2.44 1.35
C VAL A 100 -6.01 -3.59 1.99
N VAL A 101 -5.81 -3.50 3.29
CA VAL A 101 -5.45 -4.62 4.18
C VAL A 101 -6.50 -4.72 5.28
N GLY A 102 -6.97 -5.92 5.59
CA GLY A 102 -8.01 -6.10 6.59
C GLY A 102 -7.97 -7.45 7.28
N ARG A 103 -8.76 -7.56 8.36
CA ARG A 103 -8.96 -8.79 9.12
C ARG A 103 -10.47 -9.02 9.28
N HIS A 104 -10.93 -10.20 8.85
CA HIS A 104 -12.34 -10.55 8.85
C HIS A 104 -12.94 -10.46 10.26
N GLY A 105 -14.02 -9.69 10.39
CA GLY A 105 -14.71 -9.49 11.68
C GLY A 105 -14.06 -8.46 12.60
N TYR A 106 -12.95 -7.81 12.22
CA TYR A 106 -12.28 -6.79 13.01
C TYR A 106 -12.26 -5.42 12.33
N GLY A 107 -11.88 -5.36 11.04
CA GLY A 107 -11.74 -4.09 10.35
C GLY A 107 -10.87 -4.14 9.10
N SER A 108 -10.62 -2.97 8.53
CA SER A 108 -9.78 -2.77 7.35
C SER A 108 -9.15 -1.38 7.33
N ILE A 109 -8.00 -1.26 6.67
CA ILE A 109 -7.34 0.00 6.34
C ILE A 109 -7.32 0.13 4.83
N LYS A 110 -7.87 1.22 4.30
CA LYS A 110 -7.81 1.60 2.89
C LYS A 110 -6.87 2.77 2.72
N PHE A 111 -5.75 2.56 2.02
CA PHE A 111 -4.79 3.62 1.73
C PHE A 111 -5.32 4.54 0.62
N LEU A 112 -5.37 5.84 0.91
CA LEU A 112 -5.97 6.85 0.03
C LEU A 112 -5.02 7.36 -1.06
N VAL A 113 -3.74 6.96 -0.97
CA VAL A 113 -2.69 7.31 -1.93
C VAL A 113 -2.05 6.03 -2.49
N GLU A 114 -1.31 6.17 -3.60
CA GLU A 114 -0.56 5.05 -4.18
C GLU A 114 0.40 4.42 -3.15
N THR A 115 0.41 3.09 -3.13
CA THR A 115 1.17 2.31 -2.14
C THR A 115 2.06 1.29 -2.84
N ASP A 116 3.35 1.33 -2.54
CA ASP A 116 4.27 0.25 -2.87
C ASP A 116 4.03 -0.89 -1.89
N VAL A 117 3.45 -1.98 -2.40
CA VAL A 117 3.08 -3.15 -1.60
C VAL A 117 4.13 -4.26 -1.68
N ARG A 118 5.21 -4.05 -2.45
CA ARG A 118 6.19 -5.10 -2.69
C ARG A 118 6.93 -5.42 -1.42
N ARG A 119 7.13 -6.72 -1.17
CA ARG A 119 7.93 -7.29 -0.07
C ARG A 119 7.50 -6.84 1.33
N LEU A 120 6.33 -6.20 1.48
CA LEU A 120 5.81 -5.81 2.78
C LEU A 120 5.48 -7.07 3.58
N ASP A 121 5.92 -7.11 4.83
CA ASP A 121 5.54 -8.16 5.75
C ASP A 121 4.28 -7.72 6.52
N LEU A 122 3.12 -7.80 5.86
CA LEU A 122 1.86 -7.28 6.38
C LEU A 122 1.47 -7.91 7.73
N GLU A 123 1.87 -9.17 7.97
CA GLU A 123 1.62 -9.87 9.23
C GLU A 123 2.32 -9.23 10.42
N SER A 124 3.53 -8.73 10.19
CA SER A 124 4.33 -8.04 11.22
C SER A 124 4.00 -6.55 11.32
N LEU A 125 3.51 -5.97 10.22
CA LEU A 125 3.28 -4.52 10.12
C LEU A 125 1.89 -4.11 10.59
N VAL A 126 0.87 -4.94 10.40
CA VAL A 126 -0.53 -4.57 10.65
C VAL A 126 -1.18 -5.59 11.59
N GLN A 127 -1.63 -5.12 12.75
CA GLN A 127 -2.32 -5.94 13.72
C GLN A 127 -3.71 -5.36 14.02
N PHE A 128 -4.75 -6.11 13.69
CA PHE A 128 -6.11 -5.81 14.15
C PHE A 128 -6.40 -6.54 15.46
N ASN A 129 -6.72 -5.79 16.50
CA ASN A 129 -7.25 -6.26 17.77
C ASN A 129 -8.74 -5.92 17.88
N ASN A 130 -9.39 -6.35 18.95
CA ASN A 130 -10.80 -6.05 19.13
C ASN A 130 -11.01 -4.54 19.30
N ARG A 131 -11.60 -3.90 18.29
CA ARG A 131 -11.89 -2.45 18.23
C ARG A 131 -10.63 -1.57 18.20
N GLU A 132 -9.51 -2.11 17.73
CA GLU A 132 -8.22 -1.43 17.62
C GLU A 132 -7.47 -1.96 16.38
N VAL A 133 -6.68 -1.10 15.74
CA VAL A 133 -5.71 -1.51 14.72
C VAL A 133 -4.37 -0.82 14.95
N ILE A 134 -3.28 -1.56 14.92
CA ILE A 134 -1.91 -1.06 15.09
C ILE A 134 -1.17 -1.21 13.76
N VAL A 135 -0.49 -0.15 13.32
CA VAL A 135 0.35 -0.15 12.12
C VAL A 135 1.76 0.25 12.54
N TYR A 136 2.72 -0.64 12.35
CA TYR A 136 4.08 -0.61 12.93
C TYR A 136 4.07 -0.75 14.46
N MET A 137 4.14 -1.98 14.96
CA MET A 137 4.25 -2.24 16.42
C MET A 137 5.53 -1.66 17.05
N ASP A 138 6.58 -1.50 16.25
CA ASP A 138 7.89 -1.01 16.68
C ASP A 138 8.17 0.31 15.96
N ASP A 139 8.10 1.41 16.71
CA ASP A 139 8.31 2.77 16.19
C ASP A 139 9.68 2.96 15.55
N SER A 140 10.71 2.22 15.99
CA SER A 140 12.04 2.31 15.40
C SER A 140 12.08 1.80 13.95
N LYS A 141 11.09 0.98 13.57
CA LYS A 141 10.89 0.45 12.22
C LYS A 141 9.85 1.24 11.42
N LYS A 142 9.19 2.22 12.04
CA LYS A 142 8.20 3.07 11.38
C LYS A 142 8.92 4.02 10.41
N PRO A 143 8.62 3.97 9.11
CA PRO A 143 9.26 4.85 8.14
C PRO A 143 8.71 6.28 8.26
N PRO A 144 9.39 7.28 7.66
CA PRO A 144 8.87 8.65 7.60
C PRO A 144 7.48 8.73 6.98
N VAL A 145 6.74 9.78 7.34
CA VAL A 145 5.40 10.06 6.79
C VAL A 145 5.43 10.09 5.25
N GLY A 146 4.47 9.41 4.63
CA GLY A 146 4.35 9.22 3.19
C GLY A 146 5.02 7.93 2.66
N GLN A 147 5.89 7.30 3.44
CA GLN A 147 6.61 6.08 3.03
C GLN A 147 5.97 4.81 3.62
N GLY A 148 6.17 3.67 2.93
CA GLY A 148 5.58 2.40 3.35
C GLY A 148 4.06 2.50 3.53
N LEU A 149 3.58 2.10 4.71
CA LEU A 149 2.20 2.22 5.16
C LEU A 149 1.97 3.47 6.05
N ASN A 150 3.00 4.26 6.36
CA ASN A 150 2.88 5.44 7.22
C ASN A 150 2.36 6.66 6.43
N LYS A 151 1.11 6.59 5.96
CA LYS A 151 0.54 7.52 4.96
C LYS A 151 -0.99 7.65 5.14
N PRO A 152 -1.65 8.59 4.44
CA PRO A 152 -3.08 8.81 4.62
C PRO A 152 -3.94 7.57 4.30
N ALA A 153 -4.87 7.26 5.19
CA ALA A 153 -5.73 6.10 5.09
C ALA A 153 -7.12 6.33 5.69
N GLU A 154 -8.13 5.65 5.16
CA GLU A 154 -9.42 5.46 5.81
C GLU A 154 -9.40 4.14 6.57
N VAL A 155 -9.69 4.19 7.86
CA VAL A 155 -9.75 3.01 8.71
C VAL A 155 -11.22 2.71 9.01
N THR A 156 -11.56 1.43 8.91
CA THR A 156 -12.87 0.89 9.30
C THR A 156 -12.67 -0.10 10.42
N LEU A 157 -13.33 0.12 11.56
CA LEU A 157 -13.40 -0.86 12.65
C LEU A 157 -14.81 -1.43 12.79
N LEU A 158 -14.86 -2.72 13.09
CA LEU A 158 -16.07 -3.49 13.29
C LEU A 158 -16.31 -3.76 14.78
N ASN A 159 -17.52 -4.19 15.12
CA ASN A 159 -17.97 -4.45 16.50
C ASN A 159 -17.93 -3.24 17.43
N ILE A 160 -18.01 -2.04 16.86
CA ILE A 160 -18.17 -0.78 17.61
C ILE A 160 -19.65 -0.65 17.92
N LYS A 161 -20.08 -1.06 19.12
CA LYS A 161 -21.50 -1.15 19.49
C LYS A 161 -21.76 -0.52 20.84
N CYS A 162 -22.83 0.25 20.94
CA CYS A 162 -23.35 0.76 22.20
C CYS A 162 -24.15 -0.36 22.90
N ILE A 163 -23.59 -0.94 23.96
CA ILE A 163 -24.20 -2.07 24.69
C ILE A 163 -24.36 -1.69 26.17
N ASP A 164 -25.54 -1.97 26.72
CA ASP A 164 -25.77 -1.97 28.17
C ASP A 164 -25.09 -3.20 28.79
N LYS A 165 -24.10 -3.00 29.65
CA LYS A 165 -23.32 -4.09 30.23
C LYS A 165 -24.08 -4.99 31.18
N LYS A 166 -25.05 -4.45 31.90
CA LYS A 166 -25.82 -5.20 32.89
C LYS A 166 -26.79 -6.15 32.22
N THR A 167 -27.37 -5.70 31.10
CA THR A 167 -28.42 -6.44 30.39
C THR A 167 -27.95 -7.11 29.10
N GLY A 168 -26.76 -6.75 28.59
CA GLY A 168 -26.27 -7.17 27.28
C GLY A 168 -27.03 -6.54 26.10
N ARG A 169 -27.94 -5.59 26.35
CA ARG A 169 -28.80 -5.00 25.32
C ARG A 169 -27.98 -4.07 24.43
N GLN A 170 -27.96 -4.35 23.13
CA GLN A 170 -27.45 -3.42 22.12
C GLN A 170 -28.47 -2.29 21.87
N PHE A 171 -28.00 -1.06 21.83
CA PHE A 171 -28.73 0.08 21.30
C PHE A 171 -28.34 0.28 19.84
N THR A 172 -29.32 0.60 19.00
CA THR A 172 -29.12 0.88 17.56
C THR A 172 -29.73 2.21 17.12
N GLU A 173 -30.54 2.83 17.97
CA GLU A 173 -31.19 4.12 17.72
C GLU A 173 -31.45 4.89 19.02
N GLY A 174 -31.85 6.15 18.88
CA GLY A 174 -32.28 7.03 19.98
C GLY A 174 -31.15 7.82 20.64
N PRO A 175 -31.47 8.60 21.71
CA PRO A 175 -30.53 9.56 22.31
C PRO A 175 -29.21 8.96 22.80
N LYS A 176 -29.22 7.68 23.22
CA LYS A 176 -28.01 6.97 23.64
C LYS A 176 -27.01 6.79 22.49
N ILE A 177 -27.52 6.53 21.28
CA ILE A 177 -26.68 6.34 20.09
C ILE A 177 -26.12 7.64 19.57
N GLU A 178 -26.89 8.73 19.62
CA GLU A 178 -26.38 10.05 19.26
C GLU A 178 -25.21 10.46 20.17
N ARG A 179 -25.34 10.28 21.49
CA ARG A 179 -24.24 10.52 22.45
C ARG A 179 -23.03 9.61 22.19
N TYR A 180 -23.26 8.33 21.89
CA TYR A 180 -22.16 7.40 21.58
C TYR A 180 -21.43 7.82 20.30
N LYS A 181 -22.16 8.29 19.28
CA LYS A 181 -21.57 8.83 18.05
C LYS A 181 -20.78 10.11 18.30
N GLU A 182 -21.28 11.02 19.13
CA GLU A 182 -20.55 12.23 19.55
C GLU A 182 -19.24 11.88 20.26
N MET A 183 -19.26 10.88 21.15
CA MET A 183 -18.06 10.38 21.80
C MET A 183 -17.06 9.77 20.80
N LEU A 184 -17.50 9.00 19.80
CA LEU A 184 -16.63 8.48 18.74
C LEU A 184 -16.00 9.61 17.91
N LYS A 185 -16.76 10.68 17.62
CA LYS A 185 -16.22 11.87 16.94
C LYS A 185 -15.11 12.52 17.76
N ARG A 186 -15.37 12.80 19.04
CA ARG A 186 -14.38 13.38 19.95
C ARG A 186 -13.12 12.52 20.02
N LYS A 187 -13.26 11.21 20.20
CA LYS A 187 -12.12 10.27 20.22
C LYS A 187 -11.29 10.28 18.94
N ALA A 188 -11.93 10.44 17.77
CA ALA A 188 -11.19 10.60 16.51
C ALA A 188 -10.41 11.93 16.51
N GLU A 189 -11.08 13.03 16.85
CA GLU A 189 -10.49 14.38 16.86
C GLU A 189 -9.32 14.50 17.86
N ASP A 190 -9.45 13.95 19.06
CA ASP A 190 -8.41 13.92 20.10
C ASP A 190 -7.15 13.19 19.60
N GLN A 191 -7.31 12.25 18.67
CA GLN A 191 -6.24 11.49 18.04
C GLN A 191 -5.88 12.02 16.65
N GLY A 192 -6.22 13.27 16.33
CA GLY A 192 -5.88 13.90 15.05
C GLY A 192 -6.50 13.23 13.82
N ALA A 193 -7.54 12.41 14.00
CA ALA A 193 -8.26 11.72 12.95
C ALA A 193 -9.56 12.45 12.58
N GLU A 194 -9.99 12.31 11.33
CA GLU A 194 -11.25 12.86 10.83
C GLU A 194 -12.34 11.80 10.94
N PHE A 195 -13.37 12.03 11.77
CA PHE A 195 -14.55 11.17 11.79
C PHE A 195 -15.23 11.14 10.42
N VAL A 196 -15.51 9.95 9.89
CA VAL A 196 -16.22 9.77 8.61
C VAL A 196 -17.66 9.34 8.84
N SER A 197 -17.86 8.19 9.48
CA SER A 197 -19.20 7.64 9.69
C SER A 197 -19.26 6.63 10.83
N TYR A 198 -20.47 6.40 11.33
CA TYR A 198 -20.76 5.35 12.30
C TYR A 198 -22.12 4.72 11.97
N ASP A 199 -22.14 3.41 11.76
CA ASP A 199 -23.34 2.60 11.57
C ASP A 199 -23.59 1.77 12.85
N PRO A 200 -24.59 2.13 13.67
CA PRO A 200 -24.86 1.46 14.95
C PRO A 200 -25.48 0.06 14.79
N VAL A 201 -26.06 -0.25 13.63
CA VAL A 201 -26.66 -1.57 13.35
C VAL A 201 -25.55 -2.56 13.02
N LYS A 202 -24.65 -2.18 12.09
CA LYS A 202 -23.49 -2.99 11.72
C LYS A 202 -22.39 -2.96 12.79
N GLY A 203 -22.36 -1.90 13.59
CA GLY A 203 -21.26 -1.61 14.50
C GLY A 203 -19.98 -1.26 13.76
N GLU A 204 -20.11 -0.47 12.69
CA GLU A 204 -19.02 -0.06 11.80
C GLU A 204 -18.68 1.41 12.06
N TRP A 205 -17.43 1.68 12.43
CA TRP A 205 -16.92 3.03 12.61
C TRP A 205 -15.82 3.33 11.60
N LYS A 206 -15.93 4.45 10.90
CA LYS A 206 -14.94 4.94 9.95
C LYS A 206 -14.40 6.30 10.34
N PHE A 207 -13.09 6.45 10.17
CA PHE A 207 -12.37 7.71 10.31
C PHE A 207 -11.15 7.69 9.38
N LYS A 208 -10.59 8.86 9.09
CA LYS A 208 -9.37 9.01 8.30
C LYS A 208 -8.23 9.47 9.17
N VAL A 209 -7.05 8.98 8.84
CA VAL A 209 -5.78 9.38 9.45
C VAL A 209 -4.87 9.94 8.36
N ASN A 210 -4.02 10.91 8.72
CA ASN A 210 -3.01 11.45 7.81
C ASN A 210 -1.77 10.56 7.72
N HIS A 211 -1.48 9.79 8.78
CA HIS A 211 -0.35 8.87 8.93
C HIS A 211 -0.61 8.00 10.19
N PHE A 212 0.37 7.25 10.73
CA PHE A 212 0.22 6.46 11.97
C PHE A 212 1.31 6.90 12.98
N SER A 213 0.95 7.36 14.19
CA SER A 213 1.83 8.14 15.11
C SER A 213 1.42 8.17 16.57
N LYS A 214 2.35 8.00 17.55
CA LYS A 214 2.18 7.78 19.02
C LYS A 214 1.23 8.76 19.76
N TYR A 215 -0.03 8.41 20.09
CA TYR A 215 -0.89 8.96 21.19
C TYR A 215 -1.21 8.03 22.41
N VAL A 216 -0.49 8.24 23.53
CA VAL A 216 -0.84 7.75 24.86
C VAL A 216 -1.92 8.67 25.43
N LEU A 217 -3.10 8.12 25.74
CA LEU A 217 -4.07 8.86 26.56
C LEU A 217 -3.62 8.75 28.02
N GLU A 218 -3.35 9.89 28.64
CA GLU A 218 -3.37 9.99 30.10
C GLU A 218 -4.83 9.82 30.53
N ASP A 219 -5.08 8.91 31.47
CA ASP A 219 -6.41 8.72 32.07
C ASP A 219 -6.79 10.00 32.82
N GLU A 220 -7.33 11.00 32.14
CA GLU A 220 -7.98 12.13 32.80
C GLU A 220 -9.23 11.60 33.49
N GLU A 221 -9.23 11.68 34.82
CA GLU A 221 -10.28 11.21 35.72
C GLU A 221 -11.67 11.62 35.21
N GLU A 222 -12.51 10.63 34.91
CA GLU A 222 -13.89 10.84 34.43
C GLU A 222 -14.68 11.71 35.42
N GLU A 223 -15.09 12.92 35.01
CA GLU A 223 -16.15 13.63 35.71
C GLU A 223 -17.44 12.79 35.64
N ASP A 224 -17.91 12.40 36.83
CA ASP A 224 -19.02 11.50 37.11
C ASP A 224 -20.37 12.02 36.54
N TRP A 225 -20.76 11.54 35.35
CA TRP A 225 -22.09 11.74 34.77
C TRP A 225 -23.02 10.56 35.11
N ASP A 226 -23.44 10.47 36.37
CA ASP A 226 -24.24 9.35 36.87
C ASP A 226 -25.75 9.51 36.60
N VAL A 227 -26.32 8.79 35.61
CA VAL A 227 -27.66 8.16 35.70
C VAL A 227 -27.89 7.07 34.63
N GLN A 228 -27.82 5.80 35.07
CA GLN A 228 -28.46 4.60 34.47
C GLN A 228 -28.25 4.28 32.97
N ALA A 229 -27.05 4.54 32.46
CA ALA A 229 -26.50 3.85 31.29
C ALA A 229 -24.98 4.04 31.28
N THR A 230 -24.25 3.23 32.04
CA THR A 230 -22.79 3.19 31.88
C THR A 230 -22.46 2.50 30.56
N CYS A 231 -22.55 3.24 29.46
CA CYS A 231 -21.88 2.88 28.21
C CYS A 231 -20.34 3.10 28.33
N ASN A 232 -19.78 3.11 29.55
CA ASN A 232 -18.36 3.29 29.76
C ASN A 232 -17.74 1.93 30.10
N LYS A 233 -17.33 1.23 29.06
CA LYS A 233 -15.91 0.94 28.82
C LYS A 233 -15.71 1.09 27.33
N VAL A 234 -15.44 2.33 26.94
CA VAL A 234 -14.84 2.61 25.63
C VAL A 234 -13.31 2.58 25.78
N ASP A 235 -12.84 1.92 26.85
CA ASP A 235 -11.45 1.62 27.20
C ASP A 235 -10.69 0.84 26.12
N ASP A 236 -11.38 0.30 25.11
CA ASP A 236 -10.70 -0.32 23.95
C ASP A 236 -11.17 0.19 22.58
N CYS A 237 -12.10 1.15 22.47
CA CYS A 237 -12.23 1.84 21.16
C CYS A 237 -11.20 2.95 21.14
N LEU A 238 -9.94 2.53 21.09
CA LEU A 238 -8.83 3.38 20.73
C LEU A 238 -8.43 2.94 19.33
N VAL A 239 -8.51 3.87 18.39
CA VAL A 239 -7.86 3.64 17.11
C VAL A 239 -6.68 4.55 17.02
N VAL A 240 -5.55 3.95 17.38
CA VAL A 240 -4.18 4.27 16.97
C VAL A 240 -4.15 5.35 15.88
N MET A 241 -3.96 6.57 16.32
CA MET A 241 -2.68 7.11 15.97
C MET A 241 -1.87 6.96 17.27
N GLU A 242 -1.14 5.83 17.34
CA GLU A 242 0.19 5.70 17.92
C GLU A 242 1.16 5.21 16.79
#